data_AF-A0A816GJF2-F1
#
_entry.id   AF-A0A816GJF2-F1
#
_cell.length_a   1.000
_cell.length_b   1.000
_cell.length_c   1.000
_cell.angle_alpha   90.00
_cell.angle_beta   90.00
_cell.angle_gamma   90.00
#
_symmetry.space_group_name_H-M   'P 1'
#
loop_
_entity.id
_entity.type
_entity.pdbx_description
1 polymer ?
#
loop_
_entity_poly.entity_id
_entity_poly.type
_entity_poly.pdbx_seq_one_letter_code
_entity_poly.pdbx_strand_id
1 'polypeptide(L)'
;MSRGKHSRSSSSSNAIQKKKRKVTTDGLSAEMVTCFEDLSNELIYEVLEFVDFYDVYRAFYSLNMRFRQIITNSTLPIHVNLSSRSKSTFESYNKDCILPNKHRIQSLHLSNPC
;
A
#
# COMPACT_ATOMS: atom_id res chain seq x y z
N MET A 1 18.74 -45.43 42.43
CA MET A 1 17.76 -46.23 43.20
C MET A 1 16.62 -45.29 43.61
N SER A 2 15.61 -45.00 42.80
CA SER A 2 14.38 -45.75 42.45
C SER A 2 13.55 -46.26 43.64
N ARG A 3 12.48 -45.51 43.99
CA ARG A 3 11.14 -45.87 44.51
C ARG A 3 10.26 -44.61 44.23
N GLY A 4 9.16 -44.54 43.47
CA GLY A 4 8.03 -45.44 43.19
C GLY A 4 7.13 -45.53 44.43
N LYS A 5 5.81 -45.26 44.49
CA LYS A 5 4.68 -45.04 43.55
C LYS A 5 3.46 -44.54 44.40
N HIS A 6 2.36 -44.18 43.69
CA HIS A 6 0.94 -44.06 44.12
C HIS A 6 0.48 -42.64 44.53
N SER A 7 -0.37 -41.89 43.81
CA SER A 7 -1.58 -42.09 42.96
C SER A 7 -2.90 -42.33 43.73
N ARG A 8 -3.83 -41.37 43.53
CA ARG A 8 -5.32 -41.34 43.68
C ARG A 8 -5.74 -39.97 44.27
N SER A 9 -6.78 -39.26 43.87
CA SER A 9 -7.83 -39.41 42.85
C SER A 9 -8.70 -38.15 42.89
N SER A 10 -8.99 -37.57 41.71
CA SER A 10 -10.22 -36.89 41.28
C SER A 10 -11.16 -36.21 42.30
N SER A 11 -11.51 -34.94 42.03
CA SER A 11 -12.92 -34.50 42.01
C SER A 11 -13.10 -33.29 41.08
N SER A 12 -13.81 -33.55 39.98
CA SER A 12 -14.39 -32.58 39.07
C SER A 12 -15.40 -31.67 39.78
N SER A 13 -15.48 -30.42 39.36
CA SER A 13 -16.75 -29.69 39.34
C SER A 13 -16.76 -28.71 38.17
N ASN A 14 -17.47 -29.14 37.13
CA ASN A 14 -17.94 -28.29 36.04
C ASN A 14 -18.90 -27.24 36.60
N ALA A 15 -18.58 -25.96 36.41
CA ALA A 15 -19.55 -24.89 36.51
C ALA A 15 -19.58 -24.14 35.18
N ILE A 16 -20.48 -24.57 34.31
CA ILE A 16 -20.91 -23.86 33.10
C ILE A 16 -21.54 -22.54 33.55
N GLN A 17 -20.79 -21.43 33.46
CA GLN A 17 -21.40 -20.10 33.51
C GLN A 17 -21.72 -19.66 32.09
N LYS A 18 -22.94 -20.00 31.65
CA LYS A 18 -23.64 -19.31 30.56
C LYS A 18 -23.90 -17.86 31.03
N LYS A 19 -23.03 -16.92 30.69
CA LYS A 19 -23.34 -15.48 30.82
C LYS A 19 -23.64 -14.90 29.44
N LYS A 20 -24.91 -14.53 29.30
CA LYS A 20 -25.57 -13.91 28.15
C LYS A 20 -24.65 -13.00 27.33
N ARG A 21 -24.63 -13.23 26.01
CA ARG A 21 -24.34 -12.20 25.02
C ARG A 21 -25.22 -11.00 25.35
N LYS A 22 -24.63 -9.91 25.83
CA LYS A 22 -25.24 -8.59 25.72
C LYS A 22 -24.66 -8.00 24.44
N VAL A 23 -25.36 -8.24 23.34
CA VAL A 23 -25.23 -7.38 22.15
C VAL A 23 -25.82 -6.05 22.60
N THR A 24 -24.95 -5.15 23.02
CA THR A 24 -25.29 -3.75 23.20
C THR A 24 -24.81 -3.07 21.94
N THR A 25 -25.69 -3.01 20.94
CA THR A 25 -25.67 -2.00 19.89
C THR A 25 -25.94 -0.66 20.56
N ASP A 26 -24.90 -0.07 21.15
CA ASP A 26 -24.90 1.34 21.48
C ASP A 26 -24.34 2.08 20.27
N GLY A 27 -25.24 2.78 19.59
CA GLY A 27 -25.00 3.52 18.38
C GLY A 27 -23.94 4.59 18.57
N LEU A 28 -22.86 4.42 17.83
CA LEU A 28 -22.11 5.41 17.07
C LEU A 28 -21.38 4.55 16.05
N SER A 29 -21.93 4.41 14.84
CA SER A 29 -21.12 3.92 13.73
C SER A 29 -20.04 4.98 13.54
N ALA A 30 -18.89 4.78 14.19
CA ALA A 30 -17.69 5.51 13.84
C ALA A 30 -17.51 5.26 12.35
N GLU A 31 -17.81 6.27 11.53
CA GLU A 31 -17.51 6.23 10.12
C GLU A 31 -16.01 5.94 10.04
N MET A 32 -15.66 4.74 9.59
CA MET A 32 -14.26 4.42 9.35
C MET A 32 -13.86 5.28 8.16
N VAL A 33 -13.13 6.36 8.44
CA VAL A 33 -12.51 7.18 7.42
C VAL A 33 -11.47 6.29 6.75
N THR A 34 -11.77 5.84 5.55
CA THR A 34 -10.81 5.12 4.70
C THR A 34 -9.94 6.13 3.99
N CYS A 35 -8.64 5.85 3.93
CA CYS A 35 -7.66 6.65 3.21
C CYS A 35 -7.26 5.94 1.91
N PHE A 36 -6.75 6.70 0.94
CA PHE A 36 -6.23 6.12 -0.31
C PHE A 36 -5.05 5.17 -0.03
N GLU A 37 -4.30 5.44 1.03
CA GLU A 37 -3.20 4.65 1.55
C GLU A 37 -3.63 3.30 2.11
N ASP A 38 -4.92 3.04 2.29
CA ASP A 38 -5.44 1.74 2.73
C ASP A 38 -5.65 0.78 1.55
N LEU A 39 -5.57 1.26 0.30
CA LEU A 39 -5.68 0.42 -0.89
C LEU A 39 -4.54 -0.59 -0.98
N SER A 40 -4.85 -1.80 -1.45
CA SER A 40 -3.83 -2.81 -1.75
C SER A 40 -2.87 -2.32 -2.84
N ASN A 41 -1.66 -2.90 -2.88
CA ASN A 41 -0.71 -2.54 -3.94
C ASN A 41 -1.26 -2.87 -5.33
N GLU A 42 -2.03 -3.97 -5.47
CA GLU A 42 -2.67 -4.37 -6.74
C GLU A 42 -3.59 -3.28 -7.28
N LEU A 43 -4.50 -2.76 -6.45
CA LEU A 43 -5.40 -1.68 -6.84
C LEU A 43 -4.66 -0.37 -7.12
N ILE A 44 -3.60 -0.09 -6.37
CA ILE A 44 -2.75 1.07 -6.65
C ILE A 44 -2.08 0.91 -8.02
N TYR A 45 -1.49 -0.25 -8.33
CA TYR A 45 -0.86 -0.47 -9.64
C TYR A 45 -1.85 -0.27 -10.78
N GLU A 46 -3.06 -0.79 -10.66
CA GLU A 46 -4.13 -0.60 -11.65
C GLU A 46 -4.48 0.87 -11.83
N VAL A 47 -4.64 1.63 -10.75
CA VAL A 47 -4.89 3.08 -10.83
C VAL A 47 -3.73 3.83 -11.47
N LEU A 48 -2.49 3.50 -11.10
CA LEU A 48 -1.29 4.18 -11.59
C LEU A 48 -1.02 3.90 -13.08
N GLU A 49 -1.52 2.80 -13.65
CA GLU A 49 -1.41 2.50 -15.09
C GLU A 49 -2.10 3.56 -15.96
N PHE A 50 -3.15 4.21 -15.46
CA PHE A 50 -3.90 5.23 -16.19
C PHE A 50 -3.35 6.65 -16.03
N VAL A 51 -2.33 6.86 -15.17
CA VAL A 51 -1.82 8.18 -14.81
C VAL A 51 -0.40 8.37 -15.34
N ASP A 52 -0.09 9.56 -15.82
CA ASP A 52 1.26 9.89 -16.25
C ASP A 52 2.26 9.75 -15.11
N PHE A 53 3.38 9.05 -15.38
CA PHE A 53 4.33 8.72 -14.32
C PHE A 53 4.97 9.94 -13.65
N TYR A 54 5.06 11.09 -14.34
CA TYR A 54 5.49 12.33 -13.69
C TYR A 54 4.53 12.76 -12.59
N ASP A 55 3.23 12.75 -12.90
CA ASP A 55 2.21 13.17 -11.94
C ASP A 55 2.16 12.19 -10.76
N VAL A 56 2.31 10.88 -11.03
CA VAL A 56 2.46 9.85 -9.99
C VAL A 56 3.66 10.13 -9.10
N TYR A 57 4.84 10.32 -9.68
CA TYR A 57 6.06 10.59 -8.93
C TYR A 57 5.89 11.84 -8.06
N ARG A 58 5.41 12.95 -8.65
CA ARG A 58 5.27 14.22 -7.94
C ARG A 58 4.26 14.16 -6.79
N ALA A 59 3.15 13.44 -6.97
CA ALA A 59 2.10 13.36 -5.96
C ALA A 59 2.41 12.36 -4.84
N PHE A 60 2.96 11.18 -5.18
CA PHE A 60 3.00 10.04 -4.26
C PHE A 60 4.41 9.69 -3.73
N TYR A 61 5.49 10.19 -4.35
CA TYR A 61 6.86 9.79 -3.96
C TYR A 61 7.21 10.10 -2.50
N SER A 62 6.71 11.21 -1.97
CA SER A 62 6.94 11.62 -0.58
C SER A 62 5.79 11.26 0.37
N LEU A 63 4.75 10.58 -0.11
CA LEU A 63 3.55 10.33 0.71
C LEU A 63 3.86 9.40 1.90
N ASN A 64 4.45 8.24 1.63
CA ASN A 64 5.00 7.35 2.65
C ASN A 64 6.00 6.35 2.03
N MET A 65 6.62 5.52 2.87
CA MET A 65 7.61 4.54 2.44
C MET A 65 7.07 3.51 1.44
N ARG A 66 5.79 3.12 1.57
CA ARG A 66 5.15 2.15 0.67
C ARG A 66 5.05 2.72 -0.75
N PHE A 67 4.57 3.96 -0.90
CA PHE A 67 4.48 4.61 -2.22
C PHE A 67 5.86 4.90 -2.81
N ARG A 68 6.84 5.28 -1.99
CA ARG A 68 8.22 5.42 -2.46
C ARG A 68 8.73 4.13 -3.07
N GLN A 69 8.53 2.99 -2.41
CA GLN A 69 8.92 1.68 -2.92
C GLN A 69 8.17 1.28 -4.19
N ILE A 70 6.86 1.56 -4.26
CA ILE A 70 6.06 1.37 -5.48
C ILE A 70 6.66 2.15 -6.65
N ILE A 71 7.08 3.40 -6.41
CA ILE A 71 7.60 4.27 -7.46
C ILE A 71 9.02 3.87 -7.88
N THR A 72 9.90 3.50 -6.96
CA THR A 72 11.32 3.25 -7.29
C THR A 72 11.64 1.78 -7.60
N ASN A 73 10.93 0.83 -7.00
CA ASN A 73 11.35 -0.58 -6.97
C ASN A 73 10.30 -1.54 -7.55
N SER A 74 9.17 -1.05 -8.06
CA SER A 74 8.18 -1.93 -8.69
C SER A 74 8.56 -2.29 -10.12
N THR A 75 7.91 -3.33 -10.64
CA THR A 75 7.96 -3.72 -12.06
C THR A 75 6.87 -3.03 -12.87
N LEU A 76 6.17 -2.03 -12.31
CA LEU A 76 5.09 -1.33 -13.00
C LEU A 76 5.66 -0.65 -14.26
N PRO A 77 5.09 -0.90 -15.44
CA PRO A 77 5.42 -0.17 -16.65
C PRO A 77 5.22 1.34 -16.47
N ILE A 78 6.09 2.11 -17.11
CA ILE A 78 6.07 3.57 -17.02
C ILE A 78 5.68 4.15 -18.37
N HIS A 79 4.65 4.98 -18.36
CA HIS A 79 4.23 5.80 -19.48
C HIS A 79 4.59 7.26 -19.18
N VAL A 80 5.35 7.87 -20.08
CA VAL A 80 5.85 9.23 -19.93
C VAL A 80 5.29 10.10 -21.04
N ASN A 81 4.57 11.15 -20.66
CA ASN A 81 4.07 12.18 -21.56
C ASN A 81 4.62 13.56 -21.17
N LEU A 82 5.49 14.07 -22.04
CA LEU A 82 6.18 15.35 -21.86
C LEU A 82 5.68 16.42 -22.81
N SER A 83 4.62 16.15 -23.56
CA SER A 83 4.21 17.01 -24.67
C SER A 83 3.88 18.44 -24.25
N SER A 84 3.28 18.60 -23.06
CA SER A 84 2.86 19.89 -22.51
C SER A 84 3.78 20.45 -21.42
N ARG A 85 4.95 19.82 -21.18
CA ARG A 85 5.83 20.20 -20.06
C ARG A 85 6.82 21.28 -20.48
N SER A 86 7.10 22.22 -19.57
CA SER A 86 8.14 23.23 -19.78
C SER A 86 9.53 22.58 -19.81
N LYS A 87 10.50 23.27 -20.41
CA LYS A 87 11.90 22.80 -20.45
C LYS A 87 12.48 22.55 -19.05
N SER A 88 12.24 23.44 -18.10
CA SER A 88 12.75 23.27 -16.73
C SER A 88 12.12 22.06 -16.04
N THR A 89 10.81 21.85 -16.22
CA THR A 89 10.13 20.64 -15.72
C THR A 89 10.70 19.38 -16.36
N PHE A 90 10.97 19.41 -17.66
CA PHE A 90 11.61 18.29 -18.37
C PHE A 90 12.99 17.98 -17.80
N GLU A 91 13.86 18.98 -17.60
CA GLU A 91 15.22 18.76 -17.09
C GLU A 91 15.22 18.13 -15.70
N SER A 92 14.41 18.63 -14.77
CA SER A 92 14.27 18.04 -13.44
C SER A 92 13.72 16.63 -13.50
N TYR A 93 12.66 16.41 -14.29
CA TYR A 93 12.04 15.11 -14.42
C TYR A 93 12.94 14.06 -15.08
N ASN A 94 13.70 14.48 -16.11
CA ASN A 94 14.64 13.61 -16.79
C ASN A 94 15.69 13.08 -15.80
N LYS A 95 16.24 13.97 -14.97
CA LYS A 95 17.24 13.63 -13.96
C LYS A 95 16.68 12.71 -12.87
N ASP A 96 15.53 13.06 -12.32
CA ASP A 96 15.05 12.45 -11.08
C ASP A 96 14.16 11.21 -11.32
N CYS A 97 13.56 11.07 -12.50
CA CYS A 97 12.58 10.01 -12.78
C CYS A 97 12.92 9.17 -14.01
N ILE A 98 13.19 9.81 -15.16
CA ILE A 98 13.43 9.07 -16.41
C ILE A 98 14.72 8.28 -16.34
N LEU A 99 15.84 8.92 -15.99
CA LEU A 99 17.14 8.26 -15.96
C LEU A 99 17.19 7.07 -14.99
N PRO A 100 16.69 7.16 -13.74
CA PRO A 100 16.66 6.02 -12.82
C PRO A 100 15.74 4.89 -13.29
N ASN A 101 14.62 5.21 -13.94
CA ASN A 101 13.60 4.23 -14.31
C ASN A 101 13.61 3.86 -15.81
N LYS A 102 14.68 4.17 -16.55
CA LYS A 102 14.78 3.95 -18.01
C LYS A 102 14.42 2.52 -18.46
N HIS A 103 14.71 1.53 -17.61
CA HIS A 103 14.48 0.12 -17.87
C HIS A 103 13.00 -0.29 -17.77
N ARG A 104 12.13 0.59 -17.25
CA ARG A 104 10.69 0.37 -17.04
C ARG A 104 9.83 1.18 -18.00
N ILE A 105 10.42 2.10 -18.76
CA ILE A 105 9.68 2.97 -19.69
C ILE A 105 9.16 2.12 -20.85
N GLN A 106 7.84 2.07 -21.00
CA GLN A 106 7.18 1.42 -22.14
C GLN A 106 6.84 2.42 -23.24
N SER A 107 6.44 3.64 -22.89
CA SER A 107 6.15 4.69 -23.86
C SER A 107 6.72 6.04 -23.41
N LEU A 108 7.19 6.79 -24.40
CA LEU A 108 7.73 8.13 -24.23
C LEU A 108 7.13 9.02 -25.32
N HIS A 109 6.26 9.94 -24.92
CA HIS A 109 5.64 10.90 -25.80
C HIS A 109 6.31 12.26 -25.62
N LEU A 110 6.97 12.72 -26.69
CA LEU A 110 7.66 14.01 -26.75
C LEU A 110 6.95 14.88 -27.78
N SER A 111 6.74 16.14 -27.44
CA SER A 111 6.50 17.17 -28.44
C SER A 111 7.41 18.35 -28.18
N ASN A 112 7.58 19.18 -29.20
CA ASN A 112 8.25 20.45 -29.08
C ASN A 112 7.16 21.52 -28.87
N PRO A 113 6.78 21.84 -27.61
CA PRO A 113 5.80 22.90 -27.38
C PRO A 113 6.35 24.20 -27.96
N CYS A 114 5.60 24.79 -28.91
CA CYS A 114 5.91 26.08 -29.52
C CYS A 114 5.85 27.22 -28.51
#